data_AF-A0A8T9MXN4-F1
#
_entry.id   AF-A0A8T9MXN4-F1
#
_cell.length_a   1.000
_cell.length_b   1.000
_cell.length_c   1.000
_cell.angle_alpha   90.00
_cell.angle_beta   90.00
_cell.angle_gamma   90.00
#
_symmetry.space_group_name_H-M   'P 1'
#
loop_
_entity.id
_entity.type
_entity.pdbx_description
1 polymer ?
#
loop_
_entity_poly.entity_id
_entity_poly.type
_entity_poly.pdbx_seq_one_letter_code
_entity_poly.pdbx_strand_id
1 'polypeptide(L)'
;MKRFSLIFSVLSVGLLGACSHRASLVPGSTVHTHNKDVIVVADAAERDLNNQTAVYPVTFALLENMRQSGVRPRANPALENLKKQYSYKIGSGDVLSVKVWNQPDLNAFSGSAGGGRQTAQGTWVDESGHIFYPLAGKIHVRGKTLTQVRQLLTERLQRYFKEPQVDVNITEFRSQSVSVGGAVKQSGKFQLTNVPLTLVEAVAQAGGLTEQADAERIKWTHKGRERTVSLHDIVAHGDLSQNGLLADGDTVHVPTRADVPVYVMGEVGKQSVLTIGSNGLSLTEALAQSSGINQNIANATGVFVIRNRPDRPDGKSIHVYQLNLQDATAYAMGTQFKLKPQDVVYVTAAPVARWNRVLSQIMPSVNSFLLLKNIF
;
A
#
# COMPACT_ATOMS: atom_id res chain seq x y z
N MET A 1 -26.51 78.07 0.45
CA MET A 1 -27.11 76.93 1.15
C MET A 1 -26.29 75.67 0.87
N LYS A 2 -25.23 75.49 1.66
CA LYS A 2 -24.28 74.38 1.67
C LYS A 2 -24.22 73.99 3.15
N ARG A 3 -24.71 72.82 3.57
CA ARG A 3 -24.40 72.17 4.88
C ARG A 3 -25.16 70.87 5.22
N PHE A 4 -25.85 70.19 4.29
CA PHE A 4 -26.61 68.97 4.65
C PHE A 4 -26.12 67.65 4.03
N SER A 5 -25.05 67.64 3.22
CA SER A 5 -24.64 66.42 2.49
C SER A 5 -23.53 65.58 3.16
N LEU A 6 -22.93 66.01 4.27
CA LEU A 6 -21.75 65.32 4.84
C LEU A 6 -22.04 64.42 6.04
N ILE A 7 -23.25 64.45 6.61
CA ILE A 7 -23.56 63.74 7.87
C ILE A 7 -24.18 62.36 7.62
N PHE A 8 -24.76 62.09 6.46
CA PHE A 8 -25.39 60.79 6.17
C PHE A 8 -24.44 59.72 5.59
N SER A 9 -23.22 60.09 5.17
CA SER A 9 -22.20 59.14 4.70
C SER A 9 -21.49 58.39 5.84
N VAL A 10 -21.62 58.85 7.09
CA VAL A 10 -21.01 58.18 8.25
C VAL A 10 -21.99 57.22 8.93
N LEU A 11 -23.30 57.36 8.70
CA LEU A 11 -24.32 56.54 9.35
C LEU A 11 -24.51 55.16 8.67
N SER A 12 -24.14 54.98 7.41
CA SER A 12 -24.19 53.67 6.74
C SER A 12 -22.96 52.80 7.00
N VAL A 13 -21.83 53.39 7.39
CA VAL A 13 -20.61 52.66 7.80
C VAL A 13 -20.64 52.31 9.30
N GLY A 14 -21.36 53.08 10.12
CA GLY A 14 -21.52 52.82 11.56
C GLY A 14 -22.42 51.64 11.93
N LEU A 15 -23.28 51.15 11.01
CA LEU A 15 -24.18 50.02 11.28
C LEU A 15 -23.53 48.64 11.15
N LEU A 16 -22.30 48.55 10.64
CA LEU A 16 -21.51 47.31 10.65
C LEU A 16 -20.56 47.20 11.86
N GLY A 17 -20.34 48.29 12.59
CA GLY A 17 -19.38 48.34 13.71
C GLY A 17 -19.95 48.02 15.10
N ALA A 18 -21.27 47.92 15.25
CA ALA A 18 -21.93 47.78 16.57
C ALA A 18 -22.75 46.48 16.74
N CYS A 19 -22.46 45.43 15.95
CA CYS A 19 -23.04 44.09 16.16
C CYS A 19 -22.12 43.18 16.99
N SER A 20 -21.38 43.72 17.95
CA SER A 20 -20.63 42.94 18.93
C SER A 20 -21.53 42.57 20.10
N HIS A 21 -22.39 41.57 19.88
CA HIS A 21 -22.94 40.60 20.82
C HIS A 21 -24.38 40.20 20.41
N ARG A 22 -24.46 39.04 19.74
CA ARG A 22 -25.69 38.22 19.51
C ARG A 22 -26.77 38.82 18.61
N ALA A 23 -26.45 39.12 17.35
CA ALA A 23 -27.45 39.28 16.30
C ALA A 23 -27.03 38.48 15.05
N SER A 24 -27.82 37.46 14.71
CA SER A 24 -27.66 36.58 13.55
C SER A 24 -28.07 37.28 12.26
N LEU A 25 -27.34 38.33 11.86
CA LEU A 25 -27.52 39.00 10.57
C LEU A 25 -26.87 38.23 9.42
N VAL A 26 -26.00 37.26 9.72
CA VAL A 26 -25.34 36.40 8.73
C VAL A 26 -25.91 34.99 8.86
N PRO A 27 -26.68 34.48 7.89
CA PRO A 27 -27.18 33.12 7.90
C PRO A 27 -26.03 32.12 7.73
N GLY A 28 -26.10 30.97 8.42
CA GLY A 28 -25.11 29.89 8.37
C GLY A 28 -24.47 29.58 9.72
N SER A 29 -23.47 28.70 9.70
CA SER A 29 -22.67 28.34 10.88
C SER A 29 -21.28 28.97 10.79
N THR A 30 -20.77 29.44 11.93
CA THR A 30 -19.39 29.92 12.06
C THR A 30 -18.69 29.19 13.21
N VAL A 31 -17.37 29.01 13.09
CA VAL A 31 -16.53 28.53 14.18
C VAL A 31 -15.49 29.60 14.46
N HIS A 32 -15.63 30.29 15.58
CA HIS A 32 -14.66 31.26 16.04
C HIS A 32 -13.76 30.64 17.11
N THR A 33 -12.44 30.85 17.00
CA THR A 33 -11.42 30.28 17.90
C THR A 33 -10.99 31.23 19.02
N HIS A 34 -11.35 32.52 18.95
CA HIS A 34 -10.85 33.57 19.86
C HIS A 34 -11.22 33.39 21.34
N ASN A 35 -12.30 32.66 21.65
CA ASN A 35 -12.75 32.35 23.02
C ASN A 35 -12.73 30.83 23.30
N LYS A 36 -11.88 30.08 22.60
CA LYS A 36 -11.73 28.64 22.79
C LYS A 36 -10.30 28.34 23.22
N ASP A 37 -10.14 27.37 24.11
CA ASP A 37 -8.82 26.84 24.44
C ASP A 37 -8.24 26.14 23.22
N VAL A 38 -7.33 26.82 22.53
CA VAL A 38 -6.59 26.26 21.40
C VAL A 38 -5.48 25.39 21.97
N ILE A 39 -5.68 24.08 21.97
CA ILE A 39 -4.67 23.12 22.39
C ILE A 39 -3.60 23.05 21.29
N VAL A 40 -2.46 23.71 21.51
CA VAL A 40 -1.28 23.59 20.65
C VAL A 40 -0.43 22.44 21.19
N VAL A 41 -0.32 21.36 20.43
CA VAL A 41 0.56 20.23 20.77
C VAL A 41 2.01 20.66 20.54
N ALA A 42 2.86 20.52 21.57
CA ALA A 42 4.26 20.97 21.57
C ALA A 42 5.08 20.40 20.37
N ASP A 43 6.06 21.19 19.91
CA ASP A 43 6.86 21.07 18.65
C ASP A 43 6.13 21.39 17.33
N ALA A 44 4.87 21.78 17.37
CA ALA A 44 4.16 22.41 16.28
C ALA A 44 4.11 23.95 16.47
N ALA A 45 5.27 24.61 16.59
CA ALA A 45 5.32 25.97 16.04
C ALA A 45 4.83 25.84 14.60
N GLU A 46 3.84 26.63 14.16
CA GLU A 46 3.32 26.64 12.79
C GLU A 46 4.49 26.48 11.82
N ARG A 47 4.76 25.25 11.39
CA ARG A 47 5.94 24.99 10.58
C ARG A 47 5.62 25.64 9.26
N ASP A 48 6.27 26.76 8.97
CA ASP A 48 5.98 27.59 7.80
C ASP A 48 5.78 26.70 6.57
N LEU A 49 4.56 26.71 6.02
CA LEU A 49 4.17 25.85 4.92
C LEU A 49 5.07 26.08 3.72
N ASN A 50 5.56 27.32 3.54
CA ASN A 50 6.49 27.67 2.47
C ASN A 50 7.83 26.94 2.66
N ASN A 51 8.30 26.81 3.89
CA ASN A 51 9.53 26.10 4.21
C ASN A 51 9.40 24.58 4.16
N GLN A 52 8.19 24.03 4.09
CA GLN A 52 7.95 22.59 3.90
C GLN A 52 7.59 22.23 2.46
N THR A 53 7.39 23.22 1.60
CA THR A 53 6.90 23.03 0.24
C THR A 53 8.02 23.12 -0.78
N ALA A 54 8.05 22.19 -1.74
CA ALA A 54 8.88 22.23 -2.93
C ALA A 54 8.00 22.22 -4.18
N VAL A 55 8.21 23.19 -5.08
CA VAL A 55 7.42 23.35 -6.32
C VAL A 55 8.23 22.84 -7.51
N TYR A 56 7.61 21.98 -8.31
CA TYR A 56 8.21 21.35 -9.49
C TYR A 56 7.36 21.65 -10.72
N PRO A 57 7.90 22.31 -11.76
CA PRO A 57 7.21 22.40 -13.03
C PRO A 57 7.14 21.02 -13.69
N VAL A 58 5.95 20.63 -14.16
CA VAL A 58 5.76 19.39 -14.91
C VAL A 58 6.34 19.57 -16.31
N THR A 59 7.51 18.98 -16.51
CA THR A 59 8.27 19.01 -17.77
C THR A 59 8.56 17.58 -18.23
N PHE A 60 8.91 17.40 -19.51
CA PHE A 60 9.36 16.09 -20.00
C PHE A 60 10.56 15.54 -19.23
N ALA A 61 11.50 16.39 -18.81
CA ALA A 61 12.64 15.97 -18.00
C ALA A 61 12.21 15.46 -16.62
N LEU A 62 11.24 16.13 -15.99
CA LEU A 62 10.66 15.66 -14.72
C LEU A 62 9.93 14.33 -14.91
N LEU A 63 9.09 14.22 -15.94
CA LEU A 63 8.35 13.01 -16.26
C LEU A 63 9.29 11.84 -16.55
N GLU A 64 10.37 12.10 -17.29
CA GLU A 64 11.39 11.10 -17.57
C GLU A 64 12.13 10.68 -16.31
N ASN A 65 12.50 11.58 -15.40
CA ASN A 65 13.08 11.22 -14.11
C ASN A 65 12.11 10.36 -13.27
N MET A 66 10.83 10.75 -13.26
CA MET A 66 9.77 9.97 -12.62
C MET A 66 9.57 8.59 -13.28
N ARG A 67 9.79 8.47 -14.60
CA ARG A 67 9.77 7.21 -15.36
C ARG A 67 11.05 6.39 -15.23
N GLN A 68 12.21 6.99 -15.00
CA GLN A 68 13.50 6.30 -14.84
C GLN A 68 13.64 5.61 -13.49
N SER A 69 12.75 5.92 -12.55
CA SER A 69 12.43 5.01 -11.44
C SER A 69 11.70 3.73 -11.90
N GLY A 70 11.45 3.59 -13.20
CA GLY A 70 10.76 2.49 -13.85
C GLY A 70 11.53 1.19 -13.72
N VAL A 71 10.81 0.23 -13.18
CA VAL A 71 11.25 -1.13 -12.89
C VAL A 71 11.77 -1.76 -14.18
N ARG A 72 13.08 -2.02 -14.23
CA ARG A 72 13.69 -2.82 -15.31
C ARG A 72 13.70 -4.30 -14.90
N PRO A 73 13.68 -5.24 -15.86
CA PRO A 73 13.95 -6.63 -15.55
C PRO A 73 15.27 -6.74 -14.82
N ARG A 74 15.24 -7.30 -13.60
CA ARG A 74 16.41 -7.50 -12.76
C ARG A 74 16.40 -8.92 -12.24
N ALA A 75 17.49 -9.63 -12.46
CA ALA A 75 17.69 -10.94 -11.86
C ALA A 75 17.89 -10.80 -10.34
N ASN A 76 17.66 -11.90 -9.61
CA ASN A 76 17.94 -11.98 -8.19
C ASN A 76 18.90 -13.14 -7.89
N PRO A 77 20.22 -12.97 -8.12
CA PRO A 77 21.21 -14.03 -7.89
C PRO A 77 21.24 -14.50 -6.42
N ALA A 78 20.95 -13.60 -5.48
CA ALA A 78 20.88 -13.94 -4.06
C ALA A 78 19.75 -14.95 -3.78
N LEU A 79 18.57 -14.73 -4.34
CA LEU A 79 17.46 -15.70 -4.26
C LEU A 79 17.82 -17.04 -4.90
N GLU A 80 18.44 -17.04 -6.08
CA GLU A 80 18.85 -18.28 -6.74
C GLU A 80 19.89 -19.06 -5.93
N ASN A 81 20.82 -18.38 -5.26
CA ASN A 81 21.75 -19.03 -4.34
C ASN A 81 21.04 -19.60 -3.10
N LEU A 82 20.06 -18.88 -2.53
CA LEU A 82 19.24 -19.38 -1.42
C LEU A 82 18.45 -20.62 -1.82
N LYS A 83 17.86 -20.65 -3.02
CA LYS A 83 17.14 -21.81 -3.56
C LYS A 83 18.07 -23.01 -3.73
N LYS A 84 19.30 -22.82 -4.22
CA LYS A 84 20.30 -23.90 -4.36
C LYS A 84 20.74 -24.49 -3.01
N GLN A 85 20.82 -23.65 -1.98
CA GLN A 85 21.19 -24.07 -0.63
C GLN A 85 20.00 -24.55 0.20
N TYR A 86 18.79 -24.46 -0.34
CA TYR A 86 17.57 -24.82 0.38
C TYR A 86 17.58 -26.30 0.74
N SER A 87 17.37 -26.57 2.03
CA SER A 87 17.20 -27.91 2.53
C SER A 87 16.16 -27.89 3.63
N TYR A 88 15.10 -28.67 3.44
CA TYR A 88 14.07 -28.82 4.44
C TYR A 88 14.63 -29.53 5.66
N LYS A 89 14.39 -28.94 6.83
CA LYS A 89 14.73 -29.52 8.12
C LYS A 89 13.45 -30.03 8.75
N ILE A 90 13.46 -31.27 9.22
CA ILE A 90 12.29 -31.90 9.83
C ILE A 90 11.90 -31.16 11.10
N GLY A 91 10.61 -30.92 11.30
CA GLY A 91 10.04 -30.32 12.51
C GLY A 91 9.07 -31.24 13.22
N SER A 92 8.65 -30.84 14.42
CA SER A 92 7.63 -31.56 15.19
C SER A 92 6.30 -31.56 14.44
N GLY A 93 5.62 -32.70 14.43
CA GLY A 93 4.36 -32.90 13.71
C GLY A 93 4.49 -33.44 12.27
N ASP A 94 5.68 -33.38 11.65
CA ASP A 94 5.89 -34.01 10.33
C ASP A 94 5.67 -35.52 10.39
N VAL A 95 5.28 -36.12 9.27
CA VAL A 95 5.10 -37.58 9.16
C VAL A 95 6.16 -38.15 8.23
N LEU A 96 6.97 -39.07 8.74
CA LEU A 96 8.06 -39.69 7.99
C LEU A 96 7.70 -41.11 7.57
N SER A 97 7.99 -41.46 6.32
CA SER A 97 8.01 -42.84 5.85
C SER A 97 9.45 -43.35 5.90
N VAL A 98 9.68 -44.40 6.68
CA VAL A 98 10.98 -45.09 6.75
C VAL A 98 10.82 -46.47 6.14
N LYS A 99 11.61 -46.76 5.11
CA LYS A 99 11.63 -48.06 4.44
C LYS A 99 13.02 -48.69 4.55
N VAL A 100 13.07 -49.93 5.02
CA VAL A 100 14.30 -50.72 5.09
C VAL A 100 14.20 -51.85 4.07
N TRP A 101 15.18 -51.93 3.17
CA TRP A 101 15.18 -52.93 2.10
C TRP A 101 15.26 -54.36 2.65
N ASN A 102 14.60 -55.32 1.98
CA ASN A 102 14.51 -56.72 2.41
C ASN A 102 13.98 -56.96 3.84
N GLN A 103 13.27 -55.98 4.42
CA GLN A 103 12.72 -56.07 5.78
C GLN A 103 11.21 -55.76 5.78
N PRO A 104 10.35 -56.66 5.26
CA PRO A 104 8.90 -56.44 5.19
C PRO A 104 8.26 -56.23 6.56
N ASP A 105 8.74 -56.93 7.59
CA ASP A 105 8.20 -56.87 8.95
C ASP A 105 8.38 -55.47 9.58
N LEU A 106 9.54 -54.83 9.35
CA LEU A 106 9.82 -53.47 9.82
C LEU A 106 9.01 -52.42 9.05
N ASN A 107 8.80 -52.65 7.75
CA ASN A 107 8.04 -51.74 6.90
C ASN A 107 6.53 -51.81 7.17
N ALA A 108 6.02 -52.98 7.56
CA ALA A 108 4.62 -53.18 7.94
C ALA A 108 4.26 -52.44 9.25
N PHE A 109 5.21 -52.32 10.18
CA PHE A 109 5.00 -51.58 11.43
C PHE A 109 4.75 -50.09 11.20
N SER A 110 5.43 -49.48 10.22
CA SER A 110 5.25 -48.06 9.88
C SER A 110 3.85 -47.72 9.33
N GLY A 111 3.00 -48.71 9.03
CA GLY A 111 1.63 -48.52 8.56
C GLY A 111 0.54 -48.64 9.63
N SER A 112 0.89 -48.95 10.89
CA SER A 112 -0.09 -49.38 11.91
C SER A 112 -0.15 -48.50 13.18
N ALA A 113 0.65 -47.44 13.26
CA ALA A 113 0.69 -46.55 14.43
C ALA A 113 -0.42 -45.49 14.41
N GLY A 114 -1.68 -45.92 14.52
CA GLY A 114 -2.83 -45.01 14.68
C GLY A 114 -4.17 -45.71 14.44
N GLY A 115 -4.85 -46.12 15.51
CA GLY A 115 -6.19 -46.70 15.41
C GLY A 115 -7.19 -45.72 14.80
N GLY A 116 -7.89 -46.18 13.76
CA GLY A 116 -9.12 -45.58 13.23
C GLY A 116 -8.91 -44.37 12.31
N ARG A 117 -9.19 -44.60 11.02
CA ARG A 117 -9.14 -43.69 9.85
C ARG A 117 -7.76 -43.60 9.19
N GLN A 118 -7.69 -44.20 8.00
CA GLN A 118 -6.64 -44.08 6.98
C GLN A 118 -5.92 -42.73 7.06
N THR A 119 -4.83 -42.69 7.81
CA THR A 119 -3.91 -41.56 7.91
C THR A 119 -2.54 -42.12 7.58
N ALA A 120 -1.79 -41.37 6.78
CA ALA A 120 -0.63 -41.78 5.98
C ALA A 120 0.24 -42.89 6.61
N GLN A 121 0.67 -43.86 5.79
CA GLN A 121 1.73 -44.80 6.15
C GLN A 121 2.99 -44.00 6.55
N GLY A 122 3.28 -43.93 7.85
CA GLY A 122 4.40 -43.15 8.37
C GLY A 122 4.38 -43.00 9.90
N THR A 123 5.52 -42.58 10.44
CA THR A 123 5.72 -42.27 11.86
C THR A 123 5.76 -40.76 12.04
N TRP A 124 4.91 -40.23 12.92
CA TRP A 124 4.94 -38.80 13.24
C TRP A 124 6.17 -38.40 14.05
N VAL A 125 6.59 -37.14 13.94
CA VAL A 125 7.59 -36.54 14.85
C VAL A 125 6.86 -35.99 16.07
N ASP A 126 7.20 -36.50 17.24
CA ASP A 126 6.58 -36.05 18.49
C ASP A 126 6.97 -34.61 18.87
N GLU A 127 6.31 -34.07 19.90
CA GLU A 127 6.53 -32.71 20.41
C GLU A 127 7.98 -32.49 20.87
N SER A 128 8.65 -33.54 21.34
CA SER A 128 10.06 -33.52 21.75
C SER A 128 11.03 -33.61 20.57
N GLY A 129 10.53 -33.79 19.34
CA GLY A 129 11.32 -33.87 18.13
C GLY A 129 11.87 -35.27 17.82
N HIS A 130 11.27 -36.31 18.39
CA HIS A 130 11.70 -37.70 18.19
C HIS A 130 10.71 -38.49 17.34
N ILE A 131 11.23 -39.55 16.71
CA ILE A 131 10.44 -40.65 16.15
C ILE A 131 10.81 -41.93 16.90
N PHE A 132 9.89 -42.89 16.91
CA PHE A 132 10.18 -44.25 17.34
C PHE A 132 10.27 -45.15 16.12
N TYR A 133 11.35 -45.91 15.99
CA TYR A 133 11.48 -46.94 14.96
C TYR A 133 11.91 -48.27 15.61
N PRO A 134 11.29 -49.41 15.27
CA PRO A 134 11.64 -50.70 15.86
C PRO A 134 13.14 -51.00 15.71
N LEU A 135 13.73 -51.63 16.74
CA LEU A 135 15.17 -51.92 16.87
C LEU A 135 16.07 -50.68 17.02
N ALA A 136 15.79 -49.58 16.33
CA ALA A 136 16.55 -48.34 16.43
C ALA A 136 16.12 -47.41 17.60
N GLY A 137 14.96 -47.70 18.21
CA GLY A 137 14.42 -47.02 19.37
C GLY A 137 13.96 -45.58 19.08
N LYS A 138 14.01 -44.72 20.11
CA LYS A 138 13.69 -43.29 19.98
C LYS A 138 14.86 -42.51 19.37
N ILE A 139 14.60 -41.78 18.28
CA ILE A 139 15.61 -41.07 17.49
C ILE A 139 15.22 -39.62 17.37
N HIS A 140 16.14 -38.71 17.71
CA HIS A 140 15.92 -37.27 17.55
C HIS A 140 16.09 -36.87 16.08
N VAL A 141 15.03 -36.31 15.47
CA VAL A 141 14.98 -35.93 14.05
C VAL A 141 14.75 -34.45 13.81
N ARG A 142 14.25 -33.71 14.81
CA ARG A 142 14.00 -32.26 14.68
C ARG A 142 15.28 -31.51 14.29
N GLY A 143 15.15 -30.62 13.32
CA GLY A 143 16.25 -29.81 12.78
C GLY A 143 17.20 -30.56 11.85
N LYS A 144 17.00 -31.87 11.64
CA LYS A 144 17.82 -32.69 10.73
C LYS A 144 17.24 -32.73 9.32
N THR A 145 18.10 -32.96 8.34
CA THR A 145 17.70 -33.27 6.96
C THR A 145 17.39 -34.76 6.82
N LEU A 146 16.68 -35.15 5.76
CA LEU A 146 16.41 -36.57 5.47
C LEU A 146 17.68 -37.40 5.37
N THR A 147 18.73 -36.84 4.77
CA THR A 147 20.04 -37.50 4.67
C THR A 147 20.64 -37.80 6.05
N GLN A 148 20.56 -36.84 6.98
CA GLN A 148 21.08 -37.01 8.33
C GLN A 148 20.26 -38.03 9.13
N VAL A 149 18.93 -38.04 8.95
CA VAL A 149 18.05 -39.02 9.62
C VAL A 149 18.29 -40.42 9.08
N ARG A 150 18.43 -40.56 7.75
CA ARG A 150 18.79 -41.82 7.10
C ARG A 150 20.11 -42.39 7.64
N GLN A 151 21.15 -41.56 7.70
CA GLN A 151 22.44 -41.98 8.25
C GLN A 151 22.31 -42.45 9.71
N LEU A 152 21.59 -41.69 10.54
CA LEU A 152 21.36 -42.03 11.95
C LEU A 152 20.59 -43.34 12.13
N LEU A 153 19.60 -43.61 11.28
CA LEU A 153 18.85 -44.87 11.26
C LEU A 153 19.75 -46.03 10.82
N THR A 154 20.53 -45.87 9.75
CA THR A 154 21.48 -46.87 9.26
C THR A 154 22.47 -47.27 10.35
N GLU A 155 23.11 -46.29 11.01
CA GLU A 155 24.07 -46.53 12.10
C GLU A 155 23.44 -47.29 13.28
N ARG A 156 22.17 -47.00 13.63
CA ARG A 156 21.49 -47.72 14.72
C ARG A 156 21.07 -49.13 14.32
N LEU A 157 20.60 -49.33 13.09
CA LEU A 157 20.15 -50.62 12.58
C LEU A 157 21.31 -51.56 12.25
N GLN A 158 22.52 -51.05 12.04
CA GLN A 158 23.73 -51.86 11.82
C GLN A 158 24.04 -52.83 12.98
N ARG A 159 23.51 -52.58 14.19
CA ARG A 159 23.62 -53.51 15.33
C ARG A 159 22.81 -54.79 15.15
N TYR A 160 21.83 -54.78 14.25
CA TYR A 160 20.87 -55.86 14.05
C TYR A 160 20.95 -56.45 12.64
N PHE A 161 21.33 -55.64 11.65
CA PHE A 161 21.45 -56.04 10.25
C PHE A 161 22.82 -55.69 9.70
N LYS A 162 23.36 -56.55 8.83
CA LYS A 162 24.56 -56.24 8.07
C LYS A 162 24.19 -55.30 6.91
N GLU A 163 24.83 -54.13 6.83
CA GLU A 163 24.68 -53.15 5.75
C GLU A 163 23.21 -52.75 5.41
N PRO A 164 22.41 -52.30 6.40
CA PRO A 164 21.01 -51.97 6.16
C PRO A 164 20.85 -50.80 5.18
N GLN A 165 20.08 -51.02 4.12
CA GLN A 165 19.69 -49.99 3.16
C GLN A 165 18.40 -49.33 3.63
N VAL A 166 18.50 -48.07 4.05
CA VAL A 166 17.39 -47.29 4.61
C VAL A 166 17.04 -46.14 3.68
N ASP A 167 15.75 -46.00 3.38
CA ASP A 167 15.18 -44.85 2.71
C ASP A 167 14.24 -44.09 3.66
N VAL A 168 14.32 -42.75 3.63
CA VAL A 168 13.55 -41.88 4.52
C VAL A 168 12.94 -40.76 3.70
N ASN A 169 11.62 -40.67 3.71
CA ASN A 169 10.85 -39.62 3.04
C ASN A 169 9.88 -38.95 4.02
N ILE A 170 9.44 -37.75 3.68
CA ILE A 170 8.37 -37.05 4.41
C ILE A 170 7.08 -37.32 3.65
N THR A 171 6.14 -37.98 4.31
CA THR A 171 4.81 -38.24 3.75
C THR A 171 3.90 -37.03 3.90
N GLU A 172 4.01 -36.33 5.03
CA GLU A 172 3.23 -35.12 5.29
C GLU A 172 4.08 -34.03 5.93
N PHE A 173 4.09 -32.87 5.29
CA PHE A 173 4.72 -31.65 5.80
C PHE A 173 3.71 -30.92 6.68
N ARG A 174 3.90 -30.99 8.00
CA ARG A 174 2.95 -30.43 8.99
C ARG A 174 3.60 -29.42 9.91
N SER A 175 4.92 -29.45 10.03
CA SER A 175 5.65 -28.68 11.03
C SER A 175 5.85 -27.21 10.68
N GLN A 176 5.88 -26.88 9.38
CA GLN A 176 6.30 -25.56 8.90
C GLN A 176 5.34 -25.04 7.84
N SER A 177 4.95 -23.76 7.98
CA SER A 177 3.95 -23.16 7.10
C SER A 177 4.15 -21.66 6.93
N VAL A 178 3.67 -21.14 5.80
CA VAL A 178 3.53 -19.70 5.54
C VAL A 178 2.06 -19.35 5.52
N SER A 179 1.70 -18.18 6.03
CA SER A 179 0.32 -17.70 5.98
C SER A 179 0.15 -16.72 4.83
N VAL A 180 -0.76 -17.01 3.89
CA VAL A 180 -1.12 -16.09 2.80
C VAL A 180 -2.56 -15.65 3.02
N GLY A 181 -2.81 -14.34 3.04
CA GLY A 181 -4.14 -13.80 3.29
C GLY A 181 -4.39 -12.44 2.66
N GLY A 182 -5.65 -12.00 2.73
CA GLY A 182 -6.11 -10.74 2.14
C GLY A 182 -6.75 -10.96 0.77
N ALA A 183 -6.46 -10.07 -0.18
CA ALA A 183 -7.05 -10.05 -1.52
C ALA A 183 -6.45 -11.12 -2.46
N VAL A 184 -6.51 -12.39 -2.05
CA VAL A 184 -6.14 -13.58 -2.84
C VAL A 184 -7.35 -14.51 -2.98
N LYS A 185 -7.37 -15.38 -4.00
CA LYS A 185 -8.52 -16.27 -4.22
C LYS A 185 -8.70 -17.31 -3.11
N GLN A 186 -7.61 -17.83 -2.57
CA GLN A 186 -7.60 -18.84 -1.51
C GLN A 186 -6.64 -18.41 -0.40
N SER A 187 -7.19 -17.77 0.64
CA SER A 187 -6.44 -17.45 1.85
C SER A 187 -6.26 -18.70 2.72
N GLY A 188 -5.10 -18.85 3.36
CA GLY A 188 -4.83 -19.99 4.21
C GLY A 188 -3.36 -20.17 4.56
N LYS A 189 -3.07 -21.31 5.19
CA LYS A 189 -1.69 -21.75 5.47
C LYS A 189 -1.21 -22.65 4.33
N PHE A 190 0.00 -22.39 3.85
CA PHE A 190 0.66 -23.17 2.82
C PHE A 190 1.90 -23.83 3.43
N GLN A 191 1.99 -25.14 3.28
CA GLN A 191 3.05 -25.92 3.94
C GLN A 191 4.38 -25.75 3.22
N LEU A 192 5.46 -25.58 3.99
CA LEU A 192 6.80 -25.62 3.44
C LEU A 192 7.23 -27.07 3.22
N THR A 193 7.82 -27.34 2.06
CA THR A 193 8.22 -28.70 1.66
C THR A 193 9.71 -28.76 1.36
N ASN A 194 10.18 -29.89 0.82
CA ASN A 194 11.51 -30.01 0.24
C ASN A 194 11.73 -29.17 -1.03
N VAL A 195 10.67 -28.58 -1.59
CA VAL A 195 10.76 -27.60 -2.68
C VAL A 195 10.75 -26.19 -2.08
N PRO A 196 11.72 -25.32 -2.44
CA PRO A 196 11.75 -23.95 -1.95
C PRO A 196 10.48 -23.20 -2.38
N LEU A 197 9.82 -22.53 -1.44
CA LEU A 197 8.63 -21.73 -1.70
C LEU A 197 8.97 -20.24 -1.68
N THR A 198 8.76 -19.57 -2.81
CA THR A 198 8.95 -18.12 -2.93
C THR A 198 7.65 -17.35 -2.76
N LEU A 199 7.75 -16.03 -2.58
CA LEU A 199 6.58 -15.14 -2.45
C LEU A 199 5.64 -15.25 -3.67
N VAL A 200 6.20 -15.28 -4.89
CA VAL A 200 5.41 -15.43 -6.12
C VAL A 200 4.68 -16.78 -6.15
N GLU A 201 5.38 -17.86 -5.83
CA GLU A 201 4.82 -19.22 -5.82
C GLU A 201 3.74 -19.36 -4.75
N ALA A 202 3.90 -18.76 -3.57
CA ALA A 202 2.90 -18.77 -2.52
C ALA A 202 1.60 -18.06 -2.95
N VAL A 203 1.72 -16.89 -3.60
CA VAL A 203 0.54 -16.19 -4.15
C VAL A 203 -0.10 -16.99 -5.31
N ALA A 204 0.71 -17.65 -6.13
CA ALA A 204 0.20 -18.52 -7.19
C ALA A 204 -0.55 -19.74 -6.63
N GLN A 205 -0.01 -20.38 -5.58
CA GLN A 205 -0.67 -21.48 -4.86
C GLN A 205 -1.96 -21.03 -4.18
N ALA A 206 -2.06 -19.76 -3.75
CA ALA A 206 -3.29 -19.13 -3.27
C ALA A 206 -4.31 -18.82 -4.39
N GLY A 207 -4.11 -19.31 -5.61
CA GLY A 207 -4.99 -19.10 -6.77
C GLY A 207 -4.82 -17.75 -7.46
N GLY A 208 -3.80 -16.98 -7.07
CA GLY A 208 -3.53 -15.63 -7.57
C GLY A 208 -4.30 -14.53 -6.83
N LEU A 209 -4.07 -13.30 -7.27
CA LEU A 209 -4.71 -12.10 -6.72
C LEU A 209 -6.19 -12.00 -7.13
N THR A 210 -7.02 -11.36 -6.30
CA THR A 210 -8.37 -10.95 -6.70
C THR A 210 -8.34 -9.64 -7.51
N GLU A 211 -9.46 -9.27 -8.14
CA GLU A 211 -9.55 -8.03 -8.91
C GLU A 211 -9.35 -6.76 -8.06
N GLN A 212 -9.72 -6.84 -6.78
CA GLN A 212 -9.57 -5.76 -5.82
C GLN A 212 -8.18 -5.75 -5.17
N ALA A 213 -7.27 -6.65 -5.52
CA ALA A 213 -5.95 -6.72 -4.90
C ALA A 213 -5.04 -5.57 -5.29
N ASP A 214 -4.31 -5.04 -4.32
CA ASP A 214 -3.22 -4.12 -4.58
C ASP A 214 -1.91 -4.90 -4.78
N ALA A 215 -1.60 -5.15 -6.04
CA ALA A 215 -0.41 -5.91 -6.44
C ALA A 215 0.91 -5.15 -6.21
N GLU A 216 0.88 -3.84 -5.97
CA GLU A 216 2.08 -3.01 -5.77
C GLU A 216 2.51 -2.96 -4.30
N ARG A 217 1.57 -3.19 -3.37
CA ARG A 217 1.77 -3.00 -1.93
C ARG A 217 1.57 -4.27 -1.11
N ILE A 218 2.01 -5.41 -1.61
CA ILE A 218 1.96 -6.67 -0.84
C ILE A 218 2.89 -6.55 0.37
N LYS A 219 2.38 -6.89 1.55
CA LYS A 219 3.14 -6.88 2.79
C LYS A 219 3.68 -8.27 3.06
N TRP A 220 4.99 -8.43 3.07
CA TRP A 220 5.64 -9.64 3.54
C TRP A 220 6.30 -9.38 4.89
N THR A 221 5.87 -10.13 5.91
CA THR A 221 6.46 -10.12 7.24
C THR A 221 7.32 -11.36 7.43
N HIS A 222 8.62 -11.15 7.65
CA HIS A 222 9.60 -12.19 7.93
C HIS A 222 10.28 -11.90 9.27
N LYS A 223 10.19 -12.84 10.23
CA LYS A 223 10.79 -12.69 11.58
C LYS A 223 10.48 -11.34 12.25
N GLY A 224 9.22 -10.90 12.15
CA GLY A 224 8.74 -9.64 12.73
C GLY A 224 9.12 -8.37 11.97
N ARG A 225 9.84 -8.47 10.84
CA ARG A 225 10.13 -7.33 9.96
C ARG A 225 9.18 -7.35 8.77
N GLU A 226 8.33 -6.33 8.67
CA GLU A 226 7.47 -6.10 7.52
C GLU A 226 8.26 -5.41 6.39
N ARG A 227 8.10 -5.89 5.16
CA ARG A 227 8.58 -5.23 3.95
C ARG A 227 7.47 -5.21 2.90
N THR A 228 7.37 -4.09 2.20
CA THR A 228 6.45 -3.94 1.07
C THR A 228 7.10 -4.45 -0.20
N VAL A 229 6.37 -5.25 -0.97
CA VAL A 229 6.80 -5.89 -2.21
C VAL A 229 5.75 -5.63 -3.29
N SER A 230 6.21 -5.28 -4.49
CA SER A 230 5.37 -5.17 -5.68
C SER A 230 5.42 -6.48 -6.46
N LEU A 231 4.32 -7.24 -6.42
CA LEU A 231 4.15 -8.40 -7.29
C LEU A 231 3.89 -7.96 -8.74
N HIS A 232 3.31 -6.77 -8.93
CA HIS A 232 3.17 -6.17 -10.27
C HIS A 232 4.54 -6.02 -10.94
N ASP A 233 5.54 -5.51 -10.22
CA ASP A 233 6.91 -5.32 -10.74
C ASP A 233 7.57 -6.66 -11.10
N ILE A 234 7.35 -7.67 -10.26
CA ILE A 234 7.90 -9.00 -10.49
C ILE A 234 7.28 -9.65 -11.75
N VAL A 235 5.95 -9.59 -11.89
CA VAL A 235 5.22 -10.31 -12.95
C VAL A 235 5.15 -9.53 -14.26
N ALA A 236 4.86 -8.22 -14.22
CA ALA A 236 4.69 -7.40 -15.41
C ALA A 236 6.02 -6.87 -15.97
N HIS A 237 6.98 -6.58 -15.09
CA HIS A 237 8.26 -5.96 -15.48
C HIS A 237 9.47 -6.89 -15.32
N GLY A 238 9.29 -8.11 -14.80
CA GLY A 238 10.37 -9.09 -14.64
C GLY A 238 11.42 -8.69 -13.59
N ASP A 239 11.07 -7.82 -12.64
CA ASP A 239 11.97 -7.42 -11.56
C ASP A 239 11.93 -8.42 -10.41
N LEU A 240 12.78 -9.44 -10.49
CA LEU A 240 12.87 -10.48 -9.48
C LEU A 240 13.56 -10.02 -8.20
N SER A 241 14.11 -8.79 -8.14
CA SER A 241 14.86 -8.30 -6.98
C SER A 241 14.01 -8.23 -5.70
N GLN A 242 12.69 -8.08 -5.86
CA GLN A 242 11.75 -8.04 -4.75
C GLN A 242 11.21 -9.44 -4.38
N ASN A 243 11.39 -10.45 -5.25
CA ASN A 243 11.01 -11.82 -4.91
C ASN A 243 11.94 -12.38 -3.82
N GLY A 244 11.43 -13.25 -2.97
CA GLY A 244 12.22 -13.85 -1.92
C GLY A 244 11.71 -15.23 -1.51
N LEU A 245 12.61 -15.99 -0.90
CA LEU A 245 12.35 -17.30 -0.35
C LEU A 245 11.63 -17.13 0.99
N LEU A 246 10.47 -17.77 1.13
CA LEU A 246 9.70 -17.74 2.36
C LEU A 246 10.25 -18.77 3.35
N ALA A 247 10.10 -18.46 4.64
CA ALA A 247 10.46 -19.33 5.74
C ALA A 247 9.28 -19.57 6.67
N ASP A 248 9.44 -20.54 7.57
CA ASP A 248 8.40 -20.89 8.55
C ASP A 248 7.98 -19.66 9.38
N GLY A 249 6.67 -19.49 9.53
CA GLY A 249 6.07 -18.37 10.25
C GLY A 249 5.95 -17.08 9.44
N ASP A 250 6.41 -17.05 8.18
CA ASP A 250 6.24 -15.88 7.33
C ASP A 250 4.76 -15.61 7.03
N THR A 251 4.41 -14.34 6.97
CA THR A 251 3.06 -13.88 6.61
C THR A 251 3.12 -13.01 5.36
N VAL A 252 2.33 -13.38 4.36
CA VAL A 252 2.12 -12.61 3.14
C VAL A 252 0.70 -12.08 3.16
N HIS A 253 0.56 -10.78 3.35
CA HIS A 253 -0.72 -10.09 3.36
C HIS A 253 -0.87 -9.25 2.09
N VAL A 254 -1.88 -9.57 1.29
CA VAL A 254 -2.23 -8.81 0.10
C VAL A 254 -3.34 -7.82 0.50
N PRO A 255 -3.05 -6.51 0.60
CA PRO A 255 -4.10 -5.55 0.86
C PRO A 255 -5.05 -5.47 -0.35
N THR A 256 -6.29 -5.08 -0.08
CA THR A 256 -7.14 -4.58 -1.15
C THR A 256 -6.59 -3.24 -1.63
N ARG A 257 -6.91 -2.87 -2.87
CA ARG A 257 -6.94 -1.49 -3.31
C ARG A 257 -8.00 -0.82 -2.45
N ALA A 258 -7.63 -0.41 -1.24
CA ALA A 258 -8.41 0.59 -0.53
C ALA A 258 -8.60 1.73 -1.53
N ASP A 259 -9.83 2.20 -1.69
CA ASP A 259 -10.17 3.35 -2.51
C ASP A 259 -9.53 4.59 -1.89
N VAL A 260 -8.20 4.69 -2.00
CA VAL A 260 -7.48 5.81 -1.42
C VAL A 260 -7.75 6.98 -2.36
N PRO A 261 -8.47 7.99 -1.88
CA PRO A 261 -9.01 9.02 -2.75
C PRO A 261 -7.91 9.89 -3.34
N VAL A 262 -8.13 10.33 -4.56
CA VAL A 262 -7.52 11.53 -5.13
C VAL A 262 -8.59 12.60 -5.10
N TYR A 263 -8.23 13.79 -4.63
CA TYR A 263 -9.17 14.90 -4.51
C TYR A 263 -8.98 15.88 -5.66
N VAL A 264 -10.05 16.23 -6.37
CA VAL A 264 -10.02 17.27 -7.41
C VAL A 264 -10.80 18.48 -6.93
N MET A 265 -10.11 19.61 -6.80
CA MET A 265 -10.62 20.84 -6.19
C MET A 265 -10.29 22.08 -7.03
N GLY A 266 -10.93 23.20 -6.70
CA GLY A 266 -10.72 24.48 -7.38
C GLY A 266 -11.62 24.70 -8.59
N GLU A 267 -11.12 25.44 -9.58
CA GLU A 267 -11.88 25.86 -10.77
C GLU A 267 -11.92 24.77 -11.87
N VAL A 268 -12.46 23.62 -11.50
CA VAL A 268 -12.81 22.52 -12.42
C VAL A 268 -14.31 22.55 -12.71
N GLY A 269 -14.76 21.79 -13.73
CA GLY A 269 -16.18 21.68 -14.02
C GLY A 269 -16.98 21.07 -12.86
N LYS A 270 -16.43 20.04 -12.21
CA LYS A 270 -17.00 19.42 -11.01
C LYS A 270 -15.92 19.00 -10.02
N GLN A 271 -15.91 19.61 -8.84
CA GLN A 271 -15.06 19.16 -7.74
C GLN A 271 -15.53 17.78 -7.26
N SER A 272 -14.61 16.84 -7.12
CA SER A 272 -14.95 15.44 -6.86
C SER A 272 -13.83 14.67 -6.18
N VAL A 273 -14.18 13.50 -5.67
CA VAL A 273 -13.25 12.51 -5.14
C VAL A 273 -13.18 11.37 -6.15
N LEU A 274 -11.97 11.03 -6.60
CA LEU A 274 -11.71 9.99 -7.58
C LEU A 274 -10.92 8.84 -6.95
N THR A 275 -11.06 7.64 -7.50
CA THR A 275 -10.33 6.46 -7.06
C THR A 275 -9.28 6.07 -8.10
N ILE A 276 -8.19 5.47 -7.63
CA ILE A 276 -7.09 5.02 -8.50
C ILE A 276 -7.39 3.61 -8.98
N GLY A 277 -7.62 3.47 -10.29
CA GLY A 277 -7.85 2.17 -10.93
C GLY A 277 -6.59 1.30 -11.06
N SER A 278 -6.75 0.10 -11.60
CA SER A 278 -5.65 -0.88 -11.80
C SER A 278 -4.52 -0.37 -12.70
N ASN A 279 -4.82 0.53 -13.65
CA ASN A 279 -3.84 1.14 -14.55
C ASN A 279 -3.29 2.48 -14.02
N GLY A 280 -3.53 2.77 -12.74
CA GLY A 280 -3.32 4.06 -12.12
C GLY A 280 -4.34 5.11 -12.55
N LEU A 281 -4.19 6.34 -12.06
CA LEU A 281 -4.98 7.51 -12.47
C LEU A 281 -4.01 8.60 -12.94
N SER A 282 -4.17 9.10 -14.16
CA SER A 282 -3.34 10.21 -14.65
C SER A 282 -3.92 11.58 -14.29
N LEU A 283 -3.11 12.64 -14.30
CA LEU A 283 -3.58 14.00 -14.07
C LEU A 283 -4.62 14.43 -15.13
N THR A 284 -4.37 14.11 -16.39
CA THR A 284 -5.32 14.43 -17.48
C THR A 284 -6.63 13.65 -17.32
N GLU A 285 -6.56 12.38 -16.95
CA GLU A 285 -7.75 11.57 -16.69
C GLU A 285 -8.55 12.09 -15.49
N ALA A 286 -7.89 12.48 -14.40
CA ALA A 286 -8.55 13.07 -13.24
C ALA A 286 -9.28 14.38 -13.60
N LEU A 287 -8.66 15.23 -14.41
CA LEU A 287 -9.31 16.44 -14.92
C LEU A 287 -10.49 16.09 -15.82
N ALA A 288 -10.34 15.13 -16.73
CA ALA A 288 -11.42 14.70 -17.63
C ALA A 288 -12.64 14.15 -16.86
N GLN A 289 -12.42 13.28 -15.86
CA GLN A 289 -13.47 12.76 -15.00
C GLN A 289 -14.15 13.85 -14.15
N SER A 290 -13.44 14.96 -13.90
CA SER A 290 -13.95 16.15 -13.20
C SER A 290 -14.54 17.21 -14.14
N SER A 291 -14.92 16.82 -15.36
CA SER A 291 -15.47 17.70 -16.40
C SER A 291 -14.51 18.80 -16.90
N GLY A 292 -13.20 18.54 -16.80
CA GLY A 292 -12.14 19.44 -17.26
C GLY A 292 -11.92 20.67 -16.38
N ILE A 293 -11.01 21.53 -16.80
CA ILE A 293 -10.85 22.87 -16.20
C ILE A 293 -11.98 23.79 -16.65
N ASN A 294 -12.46 24.66 -15.77
CA ASN A 294 -13.49 25.63 -16.15
C ASN A 294 -12.88 26.76 -16.99
N GLN A 295 -13.07 26.73 -18.31
CA GLN A 295 -12.42 27.66 -19.24
C GLN A 295 -12.75 29.13 -18.98
N ASN A 296 -13.87 29.44 -18.32
CA ASN A 296 -14.30 30.82 -18.08
C ASN A 296 -13.61 31.47 -16.87
N ILE A 297 -13.24 30.68 -15.86
CA ILE A 297 -12.80 31.19 -14.55
C ILE A 297 -11.49 30.58 -14.05
N ALA A 298 -11.02 29.49 -14.66
CA ALA A 298 -9.76 28.86 -14.31
C ALA A 298 -8.55 29.60 -14.90
N ASN A 299 -7.44 29.56 -14.18
CA ASN A 299 -6.14 29.93 -14.70
C ASN A 299 -5.42 28.67 -15.19
N ALA A 300 -5.31 28.51 -16.51
CA ALA A 300 -4.68 27.35 -17.13
C ALA A 300 -3.19 27.19 -16.75
N THR A 301 -2.49 28.25 -16.32
CA THR A 301 -1.09 28.15 -15.84
C THR A 301 -0.96 27.47 -14.48
N GLY A 302 -2.04 27.39 -13.71
CA GLY A 302 -2.02 26.98 -12.32
C GLY A 302 -2.87 25.75 -12.07
N VAL A 303 -2.53 24.65 -12.74
CA VAL A 303 -2.98 23.30 -12.39
C VAL A 303 -1.92 22.64 -11.54
N PHE A 304 -2.27 22.29 -10.31
CA PHE A 304 -1.33 21.78 -9.31
C PHE A 304 -1.70 20.38 -8.86
N VAL A 305 -0.71 19.54 -8.61
CA VAL A 305 -0.84 18.32 -7.81
C VAL A 305 -0.08 18.53 -6.51
N ILE A 306 -0.79 18.52 -5.39
CA ILE A 306 -0.22 18.66 -4.05
C ILE A 306 -0.10 17.26 -3.46
N ARG A 307 1.12 16.88 -3.09
CA ARG A 307 1.46 15.54 -2.60
C ARG A 307 2.24 15.62 -1.30
N ASN A 308 1.73 14.96 -0.26
CA ASN A 308 2.45 14.80 1.00
C ASN A 308 3.53 13.70 0.89
N ARG A 309 4.77 14.02 1.26
CA ARG A 309 5.95 13.14 1.27
C ARG A 309 6.84 13.44 2.48
N PRO A 310 6.47 12.96 3.68
CA PRO A 310 7.24 13.25 4.89
C PRO A 310 8.66 12.64 4.91
N ASP A 311 8.90 11.59 4.13
CA ASP A 311 10.12 10.76 4.24
C ASP A 311 11.21 11.06 3.20
N ARG A 312 11.29 12.30 2.68
CA ARG A 312 12.33 12.64 1.70
C ARG A 312 13.59 13.26 2.31
N PRO A 313 14.78 12.97 1.73
CA PRO A 313 16.05 13.56 2.17
C PRO A 313 16.15 15.08 1.99
N ASP A 314 15.26 15.69 1.20
CA ASP A 314 15.21 17.13 0.96
C ASP A 314 14.59 17.93 2.12
N GLY A 315 14.04 17.24 3.13
CA GLY A 315 13.40 17.86 4.29
C GLY A 315 12.09 18.58 3.97
N LYS A 316 11.54 18.40 2.76
CA LYS A 316 10.31 19.04 2.30
C LYS A 316 9.16 18.04 2.30
N SER A 317 8.25 18.19 3.26
CA SER A 317 7.11 17.28 3.40
C SER A 317 6.05 17.45 2.31
N ILE A 318 6.03 18.56 1.56
CA ILE A 318 4.96 18.84 0.58
C ILE A 318 5.58 19.11 -0.78
N HIS A 319 5.22 18.29 -1.76
CA HIS A 319 5.62 18.46 -3.15
C HIS A 319 4.44 18.97 -3.96
N VAL A 320 4.63 20.10 -4.63
CA VAL A 320 3.63 20.72 -5.50
C VAL A 320 4.13 20.62 -6.94
N TYR A 321 3.37 19.93 -7.79
CA TYR A 321 3.68 19.77 -9.20
C TYR A 321 2.79 20.69 -10.02
N GLN A 322 3.37 21.62 -10.78
CA GLN A 322 2.61 22.59 -11.57
C GLN A 322 2.62 22.20 -13.05
N LEU A 323 1.45 21.96 -13.61
CA LEU A 323 1.26 21.79 -15.05
C LEU A 323 0.66 23.09 -15.63
N ASN A 324 1.32 23.64 -16.65
CA ASN A 324 0.79 24.77 -17.41
C ASN A 324 -0.01 24.23 -18.61
N LEU A 325 -1.32 24.48 -18.61
CA LEU A 325 -2.27 24.09 -19.65
C LEU A 325 -2.70 25.27 -20.53
N GLN A 326 -1.97 26.40 -20.55
CA GLN A 326 -2.22 27.47 -21.53
C GLN A 326 -2.18 26.94 -22.97
N ASP A 327 -1.26 26.01 -23.22
CA ASP A 327 -1.25 25.21 -24.43
C ASP A 327 -1.93 23.86 -24.14
N ALA A 328 -2.99 23.56 -24.89
CA ALA A 328 -3.73 22.30 -24.74
C ALA A 328 -2.86 21.07 -25.05
N THR A 329 -1.78 21.19 -25.82
CA THR A 329 -0.85 20.07 -26.05
C THR A 329 -0.18 19.59 -24.76
N ALA A 330 -0.11 20.44 -23.72
CA ALA A 330 0.42 20.06 -22.41
C ALA A 330 -0.42 18.99 -21.68
N TYR A 331 -1.65 18.73 -22.10
CA TYR A 331 -2.40 17.55 -21.63
C TYR A 331 -1.66 16.24 -21.90
N ALA A 332 -0.80 16.17 -22.92
CA ALA A 332 0.05 15.01 -23.19
C ALA A 332 1.10 14.76 -22.09
N MET A 333 1.55 15.81 -21.37
CA MET A 333 2.38 15.63 -20.18
C MET A 333 1.54 15.14 -18.99
N GLY A 334 0.31 15.62 -18.87
CA GLY A 334 -0.63 15.19 -17.82
C GLY A 334 -1.08 13.72 -17.93
N THR A 335 -1.09 13.12 -19.13
CA THR A 335 -1.39 11.68 -19.29
C THR A 335 -0.27 10.79 -18.76
N GLN A 336 0.97 11.29 -18.80
CA GLN A 336 2.15 10.59 -18.28
C GLN A 336 2.35 10.82 -16.77
N PHE A 337 1.79 11.90 -16.22
CA PHE A 337 1.85 12.19 -14.80
C PHE A 337 0.84 11.33 -14.02
N LYS A 338 1.32 10.26 -13.38
CA LYS A 338 0.49 9.38 -12.53
C LYS A 338 0.29 9.98 -11.14
N LEU A 339 -0.97 10.07 -10.74
CA LEU A 339 -1.40 10.46 -9.41
C LEU A 339 -1.17 9.31 -8.41
N LYS A 340 -0.97 9.69 -7.16
CA LYS A 340 -0.77 8.79 -6.03
C LYS A 340 -1.92 8.90 -5.03
N PRO A 341 -2.11 7.87 -4.21
CA PRO A 341 -3.04 7.90 -3.08
C PRO A 341 -2.92 9.22 -2.30
N GLN A 342 -4.06 9.87 -2.02
CA GLN A 342 -4.16 11.14 -1.26
C GLN A 342 -3.60 12.38 -1.96
N ASP A 343 -3.28 12.32 -3.25
CA ASP A 343 -2.96 13.52 -4.02
C ASP A 343 -4.16 14.47 -4.09
N VAL A 344 -3.90 15.77 -4.02
CA VAL A 344 -4.90 16.83 -4.26
C VAL A 344 -4.56 17.51 -5.58
N VAL A 345 -5.43 17.35 -6.57
CA VAL A 345 -5.41 18.12 -7.81
C VAL A 345 -6.15 19.43 -7.56
N TYR A 346 -5.47 20.56 -7.70
CA TYR A 346 -6.03 21.88 -7.46
C TYR A 346 -5.87 22.78 -8.68
N VAL A 347 -6.97 23.36 -9.16
CA VAL A 347 -6.95 24.31 -10.28
C VAL A 347 -7.23 25.72 -9.76
N THR A 348 -6.28 26.63 -9.98
CA THR A 348 -6.41 28.02 -9.54
C THR A 348 -7.41 28.82 -10.37
N ALA A 349 -8.04 29.81 -9.75
CA ALA A 349 -8.84 30.81 -10.46
C ALA A 349 -7.99 31.87 -11.15
N ALA A 350 -8.44 32.32 -12.32
CA ALA A 350 -7.92 33.47 -13.04
C ALA A 350 -7.99 34.73 -12.15
N PRO A 351 -6.99 35.64 -12.18
CA PRO A 351 -6.99 36.84 -11.34
C PRO A 351 -8.28 37.67 -11.49
N VAL A 352 -8.79 37.82 -12.71
CA VAL A 352 -10.03 38.55 -13.01
C VAL A 352 -11.27 37.84 -12.43
N ALA A 353 -11.31 36.51 -12.43
CA ALA A 353 -12.42 35.76 -11.84
C ALA A 353 -12.48 35.94 -10.31
N ARG A 354 -11.31 36.01 -9.64
CA ARG A 354 -11.25 36.30 -8.19
C ARG A 354 -11.74 37.72 -7.90
N TRP A 355 -11.35 38.69 -8.72
CA TRP A 355 -11.82 40.07 -8.59
C TRP A 355 -13.32 40.21 -8.84
N ASN A 356 -13.83 39.54 -9.88
CA ASN A 356 -15.26 39.53 -10.18
C ASN A 356 -16.09 38.92 -9.04
N ARG A 357 -15.57 37.90 -8.35
CA ARG A 357 -16.21 37.31 -7.17
C ARG A 357 -16.38 38.35 -6.04
N VAL A 358 -15.35 39.16 -5.79
CA VAL A 358 -15.41 40.27 -4.82
C VAL A 358 -16.44 41.32 -5.27
N LEU A 359 -16.38 41.74 -6.53
CA LEU A 359 -17.33 42.73 -7.07
C LEU A 359 -18.77 42.23 -6.97
N SER A 360 -19.05 40.98 -7.34
CA SER A 360 -20.41 40.42 -7.29
C SER A 360 -21.04 40.40 -5.90
N GLN A 361 -20.21 40.40 -4.84
CA GLN A 361 -20.68 40.47 -3.46
C GLN A 361 -20.98 41.92 -3.03
N ILE A 362 -20.35 42.91 -3.66
CA ILE A 362 -20.49 44.34 -3.34
C ILE A 362 -21.56 45.01 -4.21
N MET A 363 -21.71 44.58 -5.47
CA MET A 363 -22.64 45.18 -6.44
C MET A 363 -24.10 45.23 -5.95
N PRO A 364 -24.66 44.22 -5.25
CA PRO A 364 -26.01 44.32 -4.71
C PRO A 364 -26.16 45.51 -3.75
N SER A 365 -25.20 45.71 -2.85
CA SER A 365 -25.20 46.82 -1.89
C SER A 365 -25.06 48.18 -2.60
N VAL A 366 -24.22 48.26 -3.63
CA VAL A 366 -24.04 49.48 -4.44
C VAL A 366 -25.33 49.82 -5.18
N ASN A 367 -25.98 48.83 -5.81
CA ASN A 367 -27.25 49.03 -6.49
C ASN A 367 -28.36 49.43 -5.52
N SER A 368 -28.45 48.79 -4.34
CA SER A 368 -29.39 49.19 -3.30
C SER A 368 -29.18 50.63 -2.84
N PHE A 369 -27.91 51.06 -2.68
CA PHE A 369 -27.58 52.44 -2.32
C PHE A 369 -27.96 53.44 -3.43
N LEU A 370 -27.68 53.13 -4.70
CA LEU A 370 -28.05 53.97 -5.83
C LEU A 370 -29.57 54.07 -6.00
N LEU A 371 -30.31 52.99 -5.77
CA LEU A 371 -31.78 53.00 -5.77
C LEU A 371 -32.32 53.88 -4.63
N LEU A 372 -31.77 53.77 -3.42
CA LEU A 372 -32.13 54.63 -2.29
C LEU A 372 -31.87 56.12 -2.58
N LYS A 373 -30.76 56.45 -3.24
CA LYS A 373 -30.42 57.82 -3.63
C LYS A 373 -31.31 58.39 -4.75
N ASN A 374 -32.00 57.55 -5.52
CA ASN A 374 -32.94 57.99 -6.54
C ASN A 374 -34.38 58.11 -6.00
N ILE A 375 -34.65 57.59 -4.80
CA ILE A 375 -35.96 57.64 -4.12
C ILE A 375 -36.07 58.86 -3.20
N PHE A 376 -34.95 59.33 -2.62
CA PHE A 376 -34.83 60.54 -1.81
C PHE A 376 -34.03 61.61 -2.55
#